data_AF-A0A536TYL6-F1
#
_entry.id   AF-A0A536TYL6-F1
#
_cell.length_a   1.000
_cell.length_b   1.000
_cell.length_c   1.000
_cell.angle_alpha   90.00
_cell.angle_beta   90.00
_cell.angle_gamma   90.00
#
_symmetry.space_group_name_H-M   'P 1'
#
loop_
_entity.id
_entity.type
_entity.pdbx_description
1 polymer ?
#
loop_
_entity_poly.entity_id
_entity_poly.type
_entity_poly.pdbx_seq_one_letter_code
_entity_poly.pdbx_strand_id
1 'polypeptide(L)'
;MDDVAQVVPAGNWNYNATATGLTLVAPGFVTNDIYEFSYTAKDPTVAGLGFAAIRDWNSWLRYAVADDVGQANPLANYITNIYTEISSQPGRLLNDFRHLGFNEDESGRKVFNGHMQWISAGSGIGMNYRFSQSGRTERNRQDHLYAENLFPFANVSTTDPFTGKTDSRYAKCEATGTCPLGVEIYSANEYWVKTASLLHTTPDGATDLPESPYARDYFMSSMQHGTGSATSRGNCQQFQNPLSSSPVQRALFLALDKWSTAGIAPPTSRVPRLFNGTMTLPANTGFPTNIPDPFMETPNGKVTYTGLKSTRYRYVLGESFYTSGIPSIFPPVITPPIEINTAVPIVSVNGPIYPSFVPTTDSDGNDIAGLRLADVTVPLATYTGWGLRSGVWANDGCESSGQFIPFATNATTRAASGDPRPSVAERYPTFDAYDNQVKSAMNTMIQDRTLLCEDGSSELARLRQAGVTRGVPNPPASFAPYSFALANSSVASSQSTLSPSDGRMVPVSLSVSAPDTCNVACNLIMISGTDGATAADSQITGPMSATLRASQSGNTRSGRLYKLALQCSDPATNLSAIKAVAVTVPNVPAN
;
A
#
# COMPACT_ATOMS: atom_id res chain seq x y z
N MET A 1 -0.23 -5.12 27.76
CA MET A 1 -0.23 -6.59 27.92
C MET A 1 -1.34 -7.00 28.89
N ASP A 2 -1.79 -8.26 28.85
CA ASP A 2 -2.84 -8.76 29.76
C ASP A 2 -2.32 -8.95 31.21
N ASP A 3 -1.00 -9.13 31.37
CA ASP A 3 -0.34 -9.26 32.66
C ASP A 3 0.32 -7.96 33.11
N VAL A 4 0.21 -7.66 34.41
CA VAL A 4 0.90 -6.52 35.03
C VAL A 4 2.37 -6.88 35.21
N ALA A 5 3.27 -6.08 34.61
CA ALA A 5 4.71 -6.26 34.78
C ALA A 5 5.12 -6.29 36.27
N GLN A 6 6.01 -7.20 36.63
CA GLN A 6 6.51 -7.36 37.99
C GLN A 6 8.03 -7.28 38.03
N VAL A 7 8.57 -6.73 39.12
CA VAL A 7 10.01 -6.71 39.35
C VAL A 7 10.47 -8.12 39.70
N VAL A 8 11.38 -8.70 38.91
CA VAL A 8 12.04 -9.96 39.26
C VAL A 8 12.98 -9.71 40.45
N PRO A 9 12.79 -10.38 41.62
CA PRO A 9 13.61 -10.15 42.79
C PRO A 9 15.10 -10.37 42.53
N ALA A 10 15.97 -9.57 43.16
CA ALA A 10 17.42 -9.65 42.95
C ALA A 10 18.03 -11.03 43.28
N GLY A 11 17.42 -11.81 44.17
CA GLY A 11 17.86 -13.19 44.46
C GLY A 11 17.50 -14.21 43.37
N ASN A 12 16.67 -13.84 42.40
CA ASN A 12 16.15 -14.72 41.35
C ASN A 12 16.85 -14.52 40.00
N TRP A 13 17.94 -13.77 39.96
CA TRP A 13 18.80 -13.64 38.79
C TRP A 13 20.23 -13.30 39.19
N ASN A 14 21.20 -13.63 38.35
CA ASN A 14 22.62 -13.38 38.61
C ASN A 14 23.33 -12.87 37.36
N TYR A 15 24.32 -12.00 37.53
CA TYR A 15 25.29 -11.71 36.49
C TYR A 15 26.27 -12.86 36.32
N ASN A 16 26.78 -13.06 35.10
CA ASN A 16 27.98 -13.86 34.90
C ASN A 16 29.20 -13.15 35.52
N ALA A 17 30.32 -13.86 35.68
CA ALA A 17 31.52 -13.34 36.34
C ALA A 17 32.09 -12.05 35.70
N THR A 18 31.83 -11.84 34.41
CA THR A 18 32.29 -10.67 33.65
C THR A 18 31.25 -9.55 33.56
N ALA A 19 30.07 -9.72 34.16
CA ALA A 19 28.91 -8.81 34.04
C ALA A 19 28.51 -8.48 32.58
N THR A 20 28.78 -9.40 31.65
CA THR A 20 28.42 -9.30 30.23
C THR A 20 27.18 -10.12 29.87
N GLY A 21 26.63 -10.85 30.83
CA GLY A 21 25.43 -11.66 30.67
C GLY A 21 24.71 -11.85 31.99
N LEU A 22 23.43 -12.20 31.91
CA LEU A 22 22.58 -12.49 33.06
C LEU A 22 21.98 -13.89 32.94
N THR A 23 21.66 -14.51 34.07
CA THR A 23 20.93 -15.77 34.16
C THR A 23 19.77 -15.61 35.12
N LEU A 24 18.56 -15.89 34.65
CA LEU A 24 17.38 -16.00 35.51
C LEU A 24 17.44 -17.37 36.21
N VAL A 25 17.25 -17.39 37.52
CA VAL A 25 17.24 -18.63 38.33
C VAL A 25 15.84 -18.84 38.90
N ALA A 26 15.38 -20.09 38.97
CA ALA A 26 14.07 -20.40 39.55
C ALA A 26 13.97 -19.86 40.99
N PRO A 27 12.84 -19.24 41.38
CA PRO A 27 11.57 -19.14 40.65
C PRO A 27 11.45 -17.95 39.67
N GLY A 28 12.52 -17.19 39.41
CA GLY A 28 12.51 -16.00 38.54
C GLY A 28 12.48 -16.26 37.04
N PHE A 29 12.63 -17.51 36.60
CA PHE A 29 12.38 -17.90 35.21
C PHE A 29 11.10 -18.72 35.12
N VAL A 30 10.18 -18.25 34.29
CA VAL A 30 8.90 -18.84 33.96
C VAL A 30 8.85 -18.96 32.44
N THR A 31 8.62 -20.18 31.96
CA THR A 31 8.50 -20.44 30.53
C THR A 31 7.34 -19.61 29.97
N ASN A 32 7.59 -18.92 28.84
CA ASN A 32 6.65 -18.08 28.09
C ASN A 32 6.44 -16.65 28.59
N ASP A 33 7.11 -16.25 29.67
CA ASP A 33 7.12 -14.85 30.13
C ASP A 33 8.08 -13.99 29.30
N ILE A 34 7.81 -12.68 29.27
CA ILE A 34 8.67 -11.67 28.67
C ILE A 34 9.47 -10.99 29.78
N TYR A 35 10.78 -10.93 29.59
CA TYR A 35 11.71 -10.30 30.53
C TYR A 35 12.33 -9.07 29.91
N GLU A 36 12.25 -7.94 30.62
CA GLU A 36 12.93 -6.69 30.26
C GLU A 36 14.10 -6.47 31.21
N PHE A 37 15.26 -6.09 30.66
CA PHE A 37 16.48 -5.83 31.42
C PHE A 37 17.12 -4.52 30.94
N SER A 38 17.36 -3.61 31.88
CA SER A 38 18.04 -2.34 31.63
C SER A 38 19.19 -2.14 32.62
N TYR A 39 20.30 -1.58 32.15
CA TYR A 39 21.49 -1.29 32.95
C TYR A 39 22.15 -0.01 32.47
N THR A 40 22.98 0.61 33.31
CA THR A 40 23.79 1.77 32.90
C THR A 40 24.96 1.32 32.02
N ALA A 41 24.94 1.71 30.75
CA ALA A 41 26.02 1.46 29.80
C ALA A 41 26.91 2.71 29.61
N LYS A 42 28.08 2.53 29.00
CA LYS A 42 29.01 3.61 28.60
C LYS A 42 29.50 3.37 27.17
N ASP A 43 30.15 4.38 26.59
CA ASP A 43 30.83 4.30 25.28
C ASP A 43 29.89 3.87 24.11
N PRO A 44 28.76 4.58 23.87
CA PRO A 44 27.88 4.25 22.75
C PRO A 44 28.55 4.46 21.40
N THR A 45 28.20 3.63 20.41
CA THR A 45 28.63 3.83 19.02
C THR A 45 27.87 4.97 18.36
N VAL A 46 28.49 5.63 17.36
CA VAL A 46 27.86 6.68 16.55
C VAL A 46 27.08 6.04 15.40
N ALA A 47 25.92 5.43 15.71
CA ALA A 47 25.13 4.68 14.74
C ALA A 47 24.57 5.54 13.58
N GLY A 48 24.40 6.84 13.80
CA GLY A 48 23.91 7.79 12.78
C GLY A 48 24.82 7.95 11.55
N LEU A 49 26.08 7.52 11.60
CA LEU A 49 27.00 7.54 10.44
C LEU A 49 26.48 6.75 9.24
N GLY A 50 25.59 5.77 9.47
CA GLY A 50 24.94 5.03 8.39
C GLY A 50 24.13 5.92 7.44
N PHE A 51 23.50 6.98 7.95
CA PHE A 51 22.76 7.93 7.09
C PHE A 51 23.72 8.72 6.19
N ALA A 52 24.83 9.20 6.73
CA ALA A 52 25.87 9.91 5.97
C ALA A 52 26.46 9.01 4.88
N ALA A 53 26.80 7.75 5.22
CA ALA A 53 27.33 6.80 4.25
C ALA A 53 26.38 6.57 3.06
N ILE A 54 25.07 6.45 3.32
CA ILE A 54 24.06 6.32 2.25
C ILE A 54 24.00 7.59 1.40
N ARG A 55 23.97 8.77 2.02
CA ARG A 55 23.94 10.07 1.33
C ARG A 55 25.17 10.24 0.42
N ASP A 56 26.36 10.05 0.97
CA ASP A 56 27.63 10.35 0.30
C ASP A 56 27.92 9.38 -0.83
N TRP A 57 27.62 8.09 -0.62
CA TRP A 57 27.74 7.09 -1.69
C TRP A 57 26.86 7.44 -2.89
N ASN A 58 25.58 7.76 -2.66
CA ASN A 58 24.65 8.09 -3.74
C ASN A 58 24.98 9.44 -4.40
N SER A 59 25.42 10.43 -3.63
CA SER A 59 25.91 11.71 -4.18
C SER A 59 27.15 11.49 -5.05
N TRP A 60 28.13 10.71 -4.59
CA TRP A 60 29.34 10.40 -5.36
C TRP A 60 29.01 9.72 -6.68
N LEU A 61 28.18 8.66 -6.65
CA LEU A 61 27.76 7.95 -7.86
C LEU A 61 27.14 8.90 -8.89
N ARG A 62 26.33 9.87 -8.44
CA ARG A 62 25.62 10.82 -9.31
C ARG A 62 26.50 11.95 -9.84
N TYR A 63 27.33 12.52 -8.98
CA TYR A 63 27.92 13.84 -9.23
C TYR A 63 29.44 13.84 -9.37
N ALA A 64 30.13 12.82 -8.85
CA ALA A 64 31.59 12.79 -8.89
C ALA A 64 32.10 12.19 -10.20
N VAL A 65 33.27 12.64 -10.64
CA VAL A 65 33.99 12.08 -11.80
C VAL A 65 35.04 11.04 -11.37
N ALA A 66 35.52 11.12 -10.13
CA ALA A 66 36.49 10.21 -9.51
C ALA A 66 36.35 10.24 -7.98
N ASP A 67 36.97 9.31 -7.28
CA ASP A 67 37.16 9.36 -5.82
C ASP A 67 38.37 10.21 -5.40
N ASP A 68 38.60 10.31 -4.09
CA ASP A 68 39.67 11.16 -3.51
C ASP A 68 41.09 10.70 -3.84
N VAL A 69 41.27 9.46 -4.31
CA VAL A 69 42.57 8.93 -4.74
C VAL A 69 42.72 8.90 -6.27
N GLY A 70 41.74 9.46 -6.99
CA GLY A 70 41.76 9.63 -8.45
C GLY A 70 41.23 8.43 -9.24
N GLN A 71 40.62 7.44 -8.60
CA GLN A 71 39.96 6.34 -9.30
C GLN A 71 38.66 6.85 -9.93
N ALA A 72 38.53 6.68 -11.25
CA ALA A 72 37.37 7.18 -11.99
C ALA A 72 36.05 6.57 -11.49
N ASN A 73 35.01 7.41 -11.40
CA ASN A 73 33.63 6.94 -11.19
C ASN A 73 33.12 6.29 -12.48
N PRO A 74 32.82 4.98 -12.50
CA PRO A 74 32.36 4.29 -13.70
C PRO A 74 30.99 4.77 -14.20
N LEU A 75 30.24 5.50 -13.38
CA LEU A 75 28.91 6.03 -13.70
C LEU A 75 28.88 7.54 -13.87
N ALA A 76 30.04 8.20 -13.92
CA ALA A 76 30.13 9.65 -14.13
C ALA A 76 29.31 10.08 -15.36
N ASN A 77 28.42 11.05 -15.18
CA ASN A 77 27.51 11.58 -16.20
C ASN A 77 26.41 10.63 -16.71
N TYR A 78 26.26 9.42 -16.16
CA TYR A 78 25.19 8.49 -16.55
C TYR A 78 23.93 8.60 -15.67
N ILE A 79 24.07 9.02 -14.41
CA ILE A 79 22.98 9.03 -13.45
C ILE A 79 22.25 10.38 -13.46
N THR A 80 21.02 10.39 -13.95
CA THR A 80 20.15 11.58 -13.92
C THR A 80 19.16 11.58 -12.76
N ASN A 81 18.76 10.40 -12.28
CA ASN A 81 17.81 10.22 -11.18
C ASN A 81 18.24 9.04 -10.29
N ILE A 82 17.97 9.15 -8.98
CA ILE A 82 18.15 8.05 -8.03
C ILE A 82 16.83 7.77 -7.32
N TYR A 83 16.41 6.50 -7.36
CA TYR A 83 15.24 6.00 -6.65
C TYR A 83 15.66 4.93 -5.65
N THR A 84 14.87 4.76 -4.60
CA THR A 84 14.98 3.61 -3.70
C THR A 84 13.63 2.94 -3.54
N GLU A 85 13.63 1.61 -3.58
CA GLU A 85 12.55 0.77 -3.10
C GLU A 85 13.06 0.05 -1.84
N ILE A 86 12.25 0.08 -0.78
CA ILE A 86 12.55 -0.66 0.44
C ILE A 86 11.32 -1.42 0.96
N SER A 87 11.56 -2.31 1.92
CA SER A 87 10.51 -3.05 2.62
C SER A 87 10.81 -3.12 4.11
N SER A 88 9.86 -2.70 4.94
CA SER A 88 9.90 -2.77 6.41
C SER A 88 10.98 -1.85 7.03
N GLN A 89 11.93 -2.41 7.77
CA GLN A 89 12.91 -1.68 8.57
C GLN A 89 13.68 -0.57 7.84
N PRO A 90 14.22 -0.79 6.61
CA PRO A 90 14.92 0.25 5.88
C PRO A 90 14.03 1.45 5.49
N GLY A 91 12.70 1.31 5.45
CA GLY A 91 11.82 2.47 5.25
C GLY A 91 11.73 3.36 6.47
N ARG A 92 11.80 2.76 7.65
CA ARG A 92 11.93 3.53 8.89
C ARG A 92 13.24 4.31 8.94
N LEU A 93 14.30 3.73 8.36
CA LEU A 93 15.55 4.44 8.10
C LEU A 93 15.32 5.61 7.14
N LEU A 94 14.53 5.45 6.07
CA LEU A 94 14.22 6.56 5.16
C LEU A 94 13.33 7.65 5.79
N ASN A 95 12.50 7.31 6.78
CA ASN A 95 11.76 8.29 7.57
C ASN A 95 12.73 9.20 8.35
N ASP A 96 13.67 8.61 9.08
CA ASP A 96 14.69 9.37 9.82
C ASP A 96 15.67 10.08 8.87
N PHE A 97 16.06 9.46 7.76
CA PHE A 97 16.97 10.05 6.76
C PHE A 97 16.40 11.37 6.21
N ARG A 98 15.10 11.39 5.85
CA ARG A 98 14.41 12.61 5.40
C ARG A 98 14.28 13.63 6.53
N HIS A 99 13.80 13.18 7.69
CA HIS A 99 13.57 14.06 8.84
C HIS A 99 14.85 14.76 9.31
N LEU A 100 15.98 14.05 9.31
CA LEU A 100 17.29 14.57 9.71
C LEU A 100 17.98 15.37 8.60
N GLY A 101 17.41 15.46 7.40
CA GLY A 101 17.93 16.28 6.29
C GLY A 101 19.02 15.62 5.44
N PHE A 102 19.21 14.30 5.53
CA PHE A 102 20.26 13.61 4.77
C PHE A 102 20.00 13.51 3.26
N ASN A 103 18.87 14.01 2.74
CA ASN A 103 18.66 14.08 1.30
C ASN A 103 19.34 15.27 0.61
N GLU A 104 20.00 16.13 1.39
CA GLU A 104 20.91 17.16 0.92
C GLU A 104 22.36 16.70 1.13
N ASP A 105 23.16 16.68 0.06
CA ASP A 105 24.60 16.38 0.16
C ASP A 105 25.42 17.55 0.72
N GLU A 106 26.71 17.33 0.98
CA GLU A 106 27.59 18.36 1.57
C GLU A 106 27.82 19.59 0.66
N SER A 107 27.37 19.53 -0.59
CA SER A 107 27.38 20.64 -1.55
C SER A 107 25.99 21.26 -1.79
N GLY A 108 24.98 20.91 -0.98
CA GLY A 108 23.63 21.46 -1.07
C GLY A 108 22.77 20.85 -2.19
N ARG A 109 23.12 19.67 -2.71
CA ARG A 109 22.42 19.03 -3.84
C ARG A 109 21.53 17.89 -3.38
N LYS A 110 20.45 17.66 -4.13
CA LYS A 110 19.51 16.56 -3.90
C LYS A 110 20.17 15.19 -4.16
N VAL A 111 20.08 14.28 -3.20
CA VAL A 111 20.58 12.91 -3.35
C VAL A 111 19.56 12.02 -4.06
N PHE A 112 18.45 11.68 -3.40
CA PHE A 112 17.38 10.86 -3.98
C PHE A 112 16.31 11.73 -4.63
N ASN A 113 15.84 11.29 -5.80
CA ASN A 113 14.69 11.86 -6.50
C ASN A 113 13.38 11.29 -5.97
N GLY A 114 13.35 10.00 -5.61
CA GLY A 114 12.13 9.37 -5.13
C GLY A 114 12.36 8.18 -4.20
N HIS A 115 11.47 8.04 -3.23
CA HIS A 115 11.41 6.93 -2.27
C HIS A 115 10.10 6.18 -2.45
N MET A 116 10.18 4.89 -2.78
CA MET A 116 9.06 3.96 -2.63
C MET A 116 9.25 3.14 -1.36
N GLN A 117 8.28 3.24 -0.45
CA GLN A 117 8.35 2.56 0.82
C GLN A 117 7.23 1.55 0.97
N TRP A 118 7.58 0.31 1.30
CA TRP A 118 6.61 -0.71 1.70
C TRP A 118 6.71 -0.98 3.21
N ILE A 119 5.57 -0.94 3.91
CA ILE A 119 5.37 -1.37 5.32
C ILE A 119 6.32 -0.75 6.36
N SER A 120 6.70 0.52 6.17
CA SER A 120 7.46 1.30 7.16
C SER A 120 6.58 2.13 8.10
N ALA A 121 5.46 2.64 7.57
CA ALA A 121 4.49 3.47 8.27
C ALA A 121 5.13 4.62 9.07
N GLY A 122 4.69 4.81 10.32
CA GLY A 122 4.92 6.02 11.12
C GLY A 122 6.24 6.04 11.86
N SER A 123 6.91 4.90 11.92
CA SER A 123 8.08 4.72 12.76
C SER A 123 9.36 5.21 12.08
N GLY A 124 10.25 5.78 12.88
CA GLY A 124 11.68 5.91 12.58
C GLY A 124 12.44 4.64 12.92
N ILE A 125 13.76 4.67 12.76
CA ILE A 125 14.66 3.55 13.06
C ILE A 125 15.42 3.73 14.37
N GLY A 126 15.42 4.95 14.93
CA GLY A 126 16.04 5.25 16.22
C GLY A 126 17.57 5.25 16.19
N MET A 127 18.17 5.44 15.01
CA MET A 127 19.62 5.33 14.80
C MET A 127 20.42 6.53 15.32
N ASN A 128 19.77 7.68 15.50
CA ASN A 128 20.42 8.92 15.95
C ASN A 128 20.31 9.13 17.47
N TYR A 129 20.22 8.06 18.25
CA TYR A 129 20.17 8.09 19.71
C TYR A 129 21.27 7.23 20.34
N ARG A 130 21.71 7.58 21.56
CA ARG A 130 22.73 6.83 22.29
C ARG A 130 22.27 5.38 22.50
N PHE A 131 23.19 4.43 22.34
CA PHE A 131 22.92 2.98 22.46
C PHE A 131 21.84 2.47 21.49
N SER A 132 21.71 3.11 20.33
CA SER A 132 20.86 2.67 19.22
C SER A 132 21.04 1.19 18.92
N GLN A 133 19.92 0.48 18.73
CA GLN A 133 19.87 -0.92 18.33
C GLN A 133 18.99 -1.05 17.10
N SER A 134 19.54 -0.67 15.93
CA SER A 134 18.77 -0.52 14.68
C SER A 134 17.99 -1.76 14.25
N GLY A 135 18.37 -2.95 14.71
CA GLY A 135 17.65 -4.21 14.44
C GLY A 135 16.37 -4.42 15.26
N ARG A 136 16.14 -3.66 16.34
CA ARG A 136 14.96 -3.81 17.21
C ARG A 136 13.70 -3.22 16.57
N THR A 137 12.53 -3.75 16.97
CA THR A 137 11.25 -3.25 16.47
C THR A 137 10.12 -3.39 17.48
N GLU A 138 9.44 -2.28 17.76
CA GLU A 138 8.44 -2.18 18.82
C GLU A 138 7.08 -2.74 18.36
N ARG A 139 6.60 -3.79 19.00
CA ARG A 139 5.27 -4.38 18.75
C ARG A 139 4.60 -4.80 20.07
N ASN A 140 3.56 -5.62 20.03
CA ASN A 140 2.77 -5.97 21.21
C ASN A 140 3.56 -6.78 22.24
N ARG A 141 4.37 -7.75 21.79
CA ARG A 141 5.25 -8.59 22.64
C ARG A 141 6.74 -8.47 22.30
N GLN A 142 7.07 -7.87 21.17
CA GLN A 142 8.46 -7.67 20.74
C GLN A 142 8.90 -6.25 21.08
N ASP A 143 9.96 -6.10 21.87
CA ASP A 143 10.63 -4.81 22.13
C ASP A 143 9.64 -3.66 22.45
N HIS A 144 8.61 -3.93 23.27
CA HIS A 144 7.44 -3.06 23.46
C HIS A 144 7.78 -1.61 23.83
N LEU A 145 8.94 -1.40 24.46
CA LEU A 145 9.41 -0.09 24.89
C LEU A 145 10.53 0.48 24.01
N TYR A 146 10.79 -0.06 22.84
CA TYR A 146 11.85 0.46 21.98
C TYR A 146 11.44 1.80 21.35
N ALA A 147 12.28 2.82 21.54
CA ALA A 147 12.00 4.20 21.15
C ALA A 147 12.29 4.45 19.67
N GLU A 148 11.45 3.88 18.80
CA GLU A 148 11.55 4.03 17.33
C GLU A 148 10.45 4.90 16.73
N ASN A 149 9.35 5.14 17.43
CA ASN A 149 8.21 5.92 16.91
C ASN A 149 8.07 7.23 17.69
N LEU A 150 8.95 8.18 17.39
CA LEU A 150 8.99 9.51 18.00
C LEU A 150 8.47 10.56 17.01
N PHE A 151 7.84 11.61 17.53
CA PHE A 151 7.41 12.76 16.72
C PHE A 151 8.61 13.41 16.00
N PRO A 152 8.49 13.79 14.71
CA PRO A 152 7.27 13.84 13.90
C PRO A 152 6.88 12.54 13.19
N PHE A 153 5.58 12.27 13.11
CA PHE A 153 5.02 11.06 12.48
C PHE A 153 4.65 11.24 11.00
N ALA A 154 4.23 12.46 10.62
CA ALA A 154 3.61 12.73 9.33
C ALA A 154 4.55 13.44 8.36
N ASN A 155 4.20 13.36 7.07
CA ASN A 155 4.90 14.05 6.00
C ASN A 155 4.62 15.55 5.96
N VAL A 156 3.48 15.99 6.50
CA VAL A 156 3.09 17.41 6.61
C VAL A 156 3.36 17.96 8.02
N SER A 157 3.49 19.27 8.15
CA SER A 157 3.72 19.93 9.44
C SER A 157 2.56 19.70 10.40
N THR A 158 2.90 19.30 11.62
CA THR A 158 1.96 19.11 12.73
C THR A 158 2.59 19.65 14.02
N THR A 159 1.76 19.86 15.05
CA THR A 159 2.23 20.26 16.37
C THR A 159 1.95 19.14 17.35
N ASP A 160 2.97 18.71 18.08
CA ASP A 160 2.83 17.74 19.16
C ASP A 160 2.08 18.41 20.34
N PRO A 161 0.89 17.92 20.72
CA PRO A 161 0.09 18.51 21.79
C PRO A 161 0.75 18.40 23.17
N PHE A 162 1.73 17.49 23.34
CA PHE A 162 2.39 17.26 24.63
C PHE A 162 3.65 18.11 24.82
N THR A 163 4.33 18.50 23.74
CA THR A 163 5.57 19.31 23.80
C THR A 163 5.44 20.70 23.22
N GLY A 164 4.41 20.95 22.41
CA GLY A 164 4.27 22.18 21.62
C GLY A 164 5.24 22.28 20.44
N LYS A 165 6.06 21.25 20.17
CA LYS A 165 6.98 21.24 19.02
C LYS A 165 6.20 21.12 17.71
N THR A 166 6.49 21.98 16.75
CA THR A 166 5.98 21.91 15.37
C THR A 166 7.05 21.36 14.44
N ASP A 167 6.75 20.30 13.69
CA ASP A 167 7.72 19.62 12.80
C ASP A 167 7.03 18.73 11.77
N SER A 168 7.78 18.22 10.78
CA SER A 168 7.37 17.16 9.84
C SER A 168 8.55 16.32 9.39
N ARG A 169 8.29 15.20 8.70
CA ARG A 169 9.34 14.40 8.04
C ARG A 169 10.01 15.12 6.87
N TYR A 170 9.33 16.11 6.28
CA TYR A 170 9.80 16.84 5.10
C TYR A 170 10.40 18.22 5.43
N ALA A 171 10.22 18.74 6.65
CA ALA A 171 10.57 20.12 7.00
C ALA A 171 12.02 20.51 6.64
N LYS A 172 12.99 19.61 6.87
CA LYS A 172 14.40 19.87 6.53
C LYS A 172 14.66 19.94 5.03
N CYS A 173 14.10 19.01 4.26
CA CYS A 173 14.30 19.00 2.81
C CYS A 173 13.54 20.11 2.09
N GLU A 174 12.42 20.58 2.67
CA GLU A 174 11.63 21.70 2.12
C GLU A 174 12.44 22.99 2.21
N ALA A 175 13.09 23.21 3.36
CA ALA A 175 13.96 24.37 3.58
C ALA A 175 15.16 24.42 2.61
N THR A 176 15.62 23.26 2.11
CA THR A 176 16.82 23.16 1.26
C THR A 176 16.47 22.87 -0.20
N GLY A 177 15.18 22.71 -0.55
CA GLY A 177 14.75 22.37 -1.90
C GLY A 177 15.15 20.95 -2.34
N THR A 178 15.54 20.08 -1.40
CA THR A 178 16.08 18.75 -1.69
C THR A 178 15.07 17.63 -1.47
N CYS A 179 13.78 17.90 -1.29
CA CYS A 179 12.82 16.83 -1.01
C CYS A 179 12.74 15.74 -2.10
N PRO A 180 12.75 14.44 -1.69
CA PRO A 180 12.43 13.33 -2.59
C PRO A 180 10.91 13.17 -2.71
N LEU A 181 10.44 12.75 -3.88
CA LEU A 181 9.04 12.33 -4.05
C LEU A 181 8.79 11.01 -3.32
N GLY A 182 7.68 10.87 -2.61
CA GLY A 182 7.34 9.71 -1.79
C GLY A 182 6.15 8.94 -2.35
N VAL A 183 6.30 7.63 -2.47
CA VAL A 183 5.18 6.69 -2.57
C VAL A 183 5.26 5.78 -1.34
N GLU A 184 4.41 6.03 -0.35
CA GLU A 184 4.39 5.31 0.92
C GLU A 184 3.22 4.32 0.93
N ILE A 185 3.54 3.04 0.88
CA ILE A 185 2.59 1.94 0.80
C ILE A 185 2.69 1.16 2.10
N TYR A 186 1.57 0.88 2.76
CA TYR A 186 1.57 0.13 4.01
C TYR A 186 0.31 -0.72 4.13
N SER A 187 0.44 -1.78 4.94
CA SER A 187 -0.61 -2.77 5.12
C SER A 187 -1.59 -2.37 6.22
N ALA A 188 -2.65 -3.15 6.41
CA ALA A 188 -3.51 -3.02 7.58
C ALA A 188 -2.79 -3.38 8.87
N ASN A 189 -1.82 -4.29 8.83
CA ASN A 189 -1.00 -4.58 10.01
C ASN A 189 -0.36 -3.32 10.59
N GLU A 190 0.13 -2.42 9.75
CA GLU A 190 0.80 -1.20 10.19
C GLU A 190 -0.13 -0.23 10.95
N TYR A 191 -1.45 -0.31 10.78
CA TYR A 191 -2.38 0.40 11.66
C TYR A 191 -2.41 -0.22 13.06
N TRP A 192 -2.45 -1.55 13.14
CA TRP A 192 -2.54 -2.31 14.37
C TRP A 192 -1.25 -2.31 15.19
N VAL A 193 -0.09 -2.43 14.53
CA VAL A 193 1.20 -2.65 15.21
C VAL A 193 2.23 -1.55 14.97
N LYS A 194 1.98 -0.59 14.06
CA LYS A 194 2.87 0.55 13.76
C LYS A 194 2.15 1.91 13.78
N THR A 195 0.90 1.93 14.25
CA THR A 195 0.04 3.13 14.39
C THR A 195 0.09 4.05 13.18
N ALA A 196 -0.12 3.47 11.99
CA ALA A 196 -0.16 4.20 10.73
C ALA A 196 -1.20 5.33 10.69
N SER A 197 -2.18 5.38 11.61
CA SER A 197 -3.09 6.52 11.71
C SER A 197 -2.37 7.85 11.94
N LEU A 198 -1.27 7.87 12.70
CA LEU A 198 -0.52 9.09 13.04
C LEU A 198 0.19 9.75 11.84
N LEU A 199 0.28 9.08 10.70
CA LEU A 199 0.79 9.67 9.46
C LEU A 199 -0.26 10.58 8.81
N HIS A 200 -1.54 10.38 9.13
CA HIS A 200 -2.67 11.03 8.44
C HIS A 200 -3.65 11.68 9.40
N THR A 201 -3.36 11.73 10.71
CA THR A 201 -4.12 12.48 11.71
C THR A 201 -3.20 13.43 12.47
N THR A 202 -3.76 14.51 13.01
CA THR A 202 -3.05 15.30 14.03
C THR A 202 -2.64 14.39 15.21
N PRO A 203 -1.51 14.66 15.91
CA PRO A 203 -1.05 13.77 16.98
C PRO A 203 -2.01 13.65 18.17
N ASP A 204 -2.91 14.61 18.36
CA ASP A 204 -4.02 14.53 19.34
C ASP A 204 -5.20 13.67 18.86
N GLY A 205 -5.16 13.17 17.62
CA GLY A 205 -6.20 12.36 16.99
C GLY A 205 -7.48 13.13 16.63
N ALA A 206 -7.45 14.46 16.63
CA ALA A 206 -8.66 15.27 16.44
C ALA A 206 -9.11 15.40 14.98
N THR A 207 -8.18 15.43 14.02
CA THR A 207 -8.49 15.73 12.61
C THR A 207 -7.61 14.95 11.63
N ASP A 208 -8.12 14.73 10.43
CA ASP A 208 -7.36 14.20 9.30
C ASP A 208 -6.38 15.25 8.76
N LEU A 209 -5.16 14.82 8.41
CA LEU A 209 -4.14 15.65 7.79
C LEU A 209 -4.34 15.76 6.27
N PRO A 210 -3.97 16.90 5.65
CA PRO A 210 -3.94 17.03 4.21
C PRO A 210 -2.85 16.14 3.59
N GLU A 211 -2.96 15.92 2.29
CA GLU A 211 -1.92 15.26 1.51
C GLU A 211 -0.67 16.15 1.38
N SER A 212 0.52 15.54 1.43
CA SER A 212 1.78 16.25 1.15
C SER A 212 1.94 16.50 -0.35
N PRO A 213 2.45 17.67 -0.78
CA PRO A 213 2.78 17.91 -2.18
C PRO A 213 3.94 17.02 -2.67
N TYR A 214 4.70 16.41 -1.76
CA TYR A 214 5.84 15.55 -2.08
C TYR A 214 5.55 14.06 -1.88
N ALA A 215 4.38 13.65 -1.39
CA ALA A 215 4.10 12.25 -1.10
C ALA A 215 2.70 11.80 -1.52
N ARG A 216 2.57 10.50 -1.76
CA ARG A 216 1.31 9.77 -1.93
C ARG A 216 1.30 8.58 -0.98
N ASP A 217 0.22 8.45 -0.24
CA ASP A 217 0.06 7.47 0.82
C ASP A 217 -1.02 6.44 0.42
N TYR A 218 -0.67 5.15 0.48
CA TYR A 218 -1.51 4.05 0.03
C TYR A 218 -1.64 2.97 1.08
N PHE A 219 -2.84 2.88 1.64
CA PHE A 219 -3.25 1.81 2.53
C PHE A 219 -3.71 0.58 1.73
N MET A 220 -3.05 -0.56 1.90
CA MET A 220 -3.47 -1.84 1.33
C MET A 220 -4.55 -2.48 2.22
N SER A 221 -5.80 -2.44 1.76
CA SER A 221 -6.97 -2.91 2.53
C SER A 221 -6.81 -4.35 2.96
N SER A 222 -7.13 -4.63 4.22
CA SER A 222 -7.14 -5.97 4.81
C SER A 222 -5.80 -6.69 4.80
N MET A 223 -4.69 -6.09 4.35
CA MET A 223 -3.44 -6.82 4.12
C MET A 223 -2.60 -6.95 5.40
N GLN A 224 -1.90 -8.07 5.55
CA GLN A 224 -0.94 -8.27 6.64
C GLN A 224 0.45 -7.68 6.32
N HIS A 225 1.40 -7.79 7.25
CA HIS A 225 2.78 -7.34 7.04
C HIS A 225 3.51 -8.27 6.07
N GLY A 226 3.42 -7.96 4.77
CA GLY A 226 3.89 -8.83 3.69
C GLY A 226 2.84 -9.88 3.28
N THR A 227 3.28 -10.91 2.56
CA THR A 227 2.39 -11.96 2.04
C THR A 227 2.43 -13.20 2.94
N GLY A 228 1.28 -13.63 3.43
CA GLY A 228 1.12 -14.84 4.24
C GLY A 228 0.72 -16.08 3.43
N SER A 229 0.36 -17.15 4.15
CA SER A 229 -0.06 -18.42 3.58
C SER A 229 -1.51 -18.77 3.92
N ALA A 230 -2.33 -18.98 2.89
CA ALA A 230 -3.72 -19.42 3.04
C ALA A 230 -3.88 -20.86 3.56
N THR A 231 -2.79 -21.58 3.78
CA THR A 231 -2.78 -22.99 4.21
C THR A 231 -1.92 -23.23 5.45
N SER A 232 -1.23 -22.20 5.95
CA SER A 232 -0.42 -22.28 7.17
C SER A 232 -0.89 -21.26 8.19
N ARG A 233 -0.98 -21.70 9.43
CA ARG A 233 -1.31 -20.84 10.57
C ARG A 233 -0.05 -20.29 11.26
N GLY A 234 1.09 -20.95 11.09
CA GLY A 234 2.25 -20.75 11.96
C GLY A 234 1.83 -20.86 13.43
N ASN A 235 2.16 -19.84 14.22
CA ASN A 235 1.78 -19.74 15.63
C ASN A 235 0.43 -19.01 15.86
N CYS A 236 -0.34 -18.75 14.80
CA CYS A 236 -1.59 -17.99 14.87
C CYS A 236 -2.84 -18.89 15.02
N GLN A 237 -3.96 -18.29 15.43
CA GLN A 237 -5.27 -18.96 15.52
C GLN A 237 -5.81 -19.34 14.14
N GLN A 238 -5.64 -18.48 13.14
CA GLN A 238 -6.18 -18.66 11.80
C GLN A 238 -5.09 -18.84 10.75
N PHE A 239 -5.46 -19.29 9.55
CA PHE A 239 -4.56 -19.25 8.40
C PHE A 239 -4.08 -17.82 8.17
N GLN A 240 -2.84 -17.68 7.71
CA GLN A 240 -2.27 -16.37 7.41
C GLN A 240 -2.90 -15.78 6.16
N ASN A 241 -2.86 -14.45 6.08
CA ASN A 241 -3.47 -13.70 4.99
C ASN A 241 -2.61 -13.74 3.70
N PRO A 242 -3.09 -14.33 2.59
CA PRO A 242 -2.31 -14.55 1.37
C PRO A 242 -2.29 -13.38 0.39
N LEU A 243 -2.89 -12.23 0.74
CA LEU A 243 -2.91 -11.06 -0.13
C LEU A 243 -1.49 -10.65 -0.52
N SER A 244 -1.32 -10.13 -1.75
CA SER A 244 -0.03 -9.72 -2.30
C SER A 244 -0.09 -8.30 -2.84
N SER A 245 0.81 -7.45 -2.36
CA SER A 245 0.96 -6.05 -2.80
C SER A 245 1.85 -5.91 -4.03
N SER A 246 2.54 -6.97 -4.47
CA SER A 246 3.59 -6.87 -5.49
C SER A 246 3.12 -6.22 -6.80
N PRO A 247 1.94 -6.54 -7.37
CA PRO A 247 1.46 -5.86 -8.58
C PRO A 247 1.19 -4.37 -8.37
N VAL A 248 0.69 -3.99 -7.19
CA VAL A 248 0.46 -2.58 -6.82
C VAL A 248 1.77 -1.83 -6.66
N GLN A 249 2.77 -2.42 -5.99
CA GLN A 249 4.09 -1.82 -5.83
C GLN A 249 4.77 -1.59 -7.19
N ARG A 250 4.70 -2.55 -8.11
CA ARG A 250 5.21 -2.40 -9.47
C ARG A 250 4.55 -1.24 -10.21
N ALA A 251 3.22 -1.14 -10.15
CA ALA A 251 2.48 -0.05 -10.77
C ALA A 251 2.87 1.32 -10.20
N LEU A 252 2.95 1.43 -8.87
CA LEU A 252 3.27 2.67 -8.19
C LEU A 252 4.75 3.06 -8.31
N PHE A 253 5.67 2.11 -8.50
CA PHE A 253 7.06 2.41 -8.83
C PHE A 253 7.18 3.13 -10.18
N LEU A 254 6.46 2.66 -11.20
CA LEU A 254 6.41 3.35 -12.50
C LEU A 254 5.69 4.71 -12.41
N ALA A 255 4.69 4.82 -11.53
CA ALA A 255 4.05 6.11 -11.27
C ALA A 255 5.00 7.10 -10.58
N LEU A 256 5.85 6.64 -9.65
CA LEU A 256 6.89 7.46 -9.01
C LEU A 256 7.91 7.97 -10.04
N ASP A 257 8.38 7.10 -10.94
CA ASP A 257 9.29 7.50 -12.01
C ASP A 257 8.67 8.55 -12.93
N LYS A 258 7.43 8.36 -13.37
CA LYS A 258 6.69 9.36 -14.18
C LYS A 258 6.44 10.67 -13.45
N TRP A 259 6.25 10.62 -12.12
CA TRP A 259 6.11 11.83 -11.31
C TRP A 259 7.42 12.62 -11.30
N SER A 260 8.54 11.92 -11.09
CA SER A 260 9.87 12.50 -11.06
C SER A 260 10.33 13.04 -12.42
N THR A 261 10.08 12.31 -13.51
CA THR A 261 10.63 12.60 -14.84
C THR A 261 9.72 13.44 -15.74
N ALA A 262 8.40 13.32 -15.58
CA ALA A 262 7.41 13.95 -16.45
C ALA A 262 6.38 14.80 -15.69
N GLY A 263 6.48 14.91 -14.36
CA GLY A 263 5.52 15.66 -13.54
C GLY A 263 4.13 15.02 -13.45
N ILE A 264 3.97 13.77 -13.91
CA ILE A 264 2.69 13.05 -13.89
C ILE A 264 2.57 12.36 -12.53
N ALA A 265 1.85 13.00 -11.61
CA ALA A 265 1.66 12.47 -10.26
C ALA A 265 1.00 11.07 -10.27
N PRO A 266 1.30 10.20 -9.29
CA PRO A 266 0.54 8.99 -9.04
C PRO A 266 -0.92 9.33 -8.68
N PRO A 267 -1.83 8.34 -8.67
CA PRO A 267 -3.19 8.51 -8.16
C PRO A 267 -3.20 9.18 -6.78
N THR A 268 -4.25 9.92 -6.43
CA THR A 268 -4.35 10.52 -5.10
C THR A 268 -4.27 9.48 -3.99
N SER A 269 -3.79 9.89 -2.82
CA SER A 269 -3.65 9.00 -1.65
C SER A 269 -4.97 8.33 -1.31
N ARG A 270 -4.90 7.06 -0.92
CA ARG A 270 -6.08 6.26 -0.52
C ARG A 270 -5.79 5.66 0.84
N VAL A 271 -6.31 6.32 1.87
CA VAL A 271 -6.08 5.98 3.28
C VAL A 271 -7.41 6.02 4.06
N PRO A 272 -7.55 5.25 5.15
CA PRO A 272 -8.58 5.43 6.15
C PRO A 272 -8.62 6.86 6.68
N ARG A 273 -9.82 7.40 6.89
CA ARG A 273 -10.05 8.78 7.35
C ARG A 273 -11.09 8.84 8.45
N LEU A 274 -10.93 9.78 9.38
CA LEU A 274 -11.91 10.04 10.44
C LEU A 274 -13.19 10.65 9.85
N PHE A 275 -13.06 11.64 8.97
CA PHE A 275 -14.20 12.44 8.50
C PHE A 275 -15.26 11.64 7.75
N ASN A 276 -14.88 10.54 7.08
CA ASN A 276 -15.81 9.68 6.35
C ASN A 276 -16.11 8.36 7.08
N GLY A 277 -15.68 8.24 8.34
CA GLY A 277 -15.95 7.07 9.18
C GLY A 277 -15.23 5.80 8.76
N THR A 278 -14.19 5.88 7.92
CA THR A 278 -13.43 4.70 7.47
C THR A 278 -12.25 4.34 8.39
N MET A 279 -12.02 5.16 9.42
CA MET A 279 -11.03 4.97 10.48
C MET A 279 -11.67 5.24 11.85
N THR A 280 -11.37 4.41 12.84
CA THR A 280 -12.03 4.44 14.15
C THR A 280 -11.17 3.83 15.26
N LEU A 281 -11.64 3.90 16.50
CA LEU A 281 -11.02 3.19 17.62
C LEU A 281 -11.24 1.67 17.47
N PRO A 282 -10.30 0.82 17.93
CA PRO A 282 -10.43 -0.64 17.79
C PRO A 282 -11.76 -1.23 18.29
N ALA A 283 -12.33 -0.69 19.36
CA ALA A 283 -13.62 -1.16 19.88
C ALA A 283 -14.80 -0.99 18.89
N ASN A 284 -14.65 -0.17 17.85
CA ASN A 284 -15.73 0.30 16.99
C ASN A 284 -15.52 -0.05 15.51
N THR A 285 -14.62 -0.98 15.17
CA THR A 285 -14.28 -1.31 13.76
C THR A 285 -15.46 -1.81 12.93
N GLY A 286 -16.47 -2.39 13.58
CA GLY A 286 -17.55 -3.10 12.90
C GLY A 286 -17.20 -4.55 12.52
N PHE A 287 -16.09 -5.09 13.03
CA PHE A 287 -15.72 -6.49 12.76
C PHE A 287 -16.80 -7.47 13.27
N PRO A 288 -17.30 -8.40 12.44
CA PRO A 288 -18.40 -9.28 12.85
C PRO A 288 -17.96 -10.30 13.91
N THR A 289 -18.62 -10.29 15.06
CA THR A 289 -18.25 -11.10 16.24
C THR A 289 -18.74 -12.55 16.19
N ASN A 290 -19.51 -12.91 15.16
CA ASN A 290 -20.14 -14.22 14.98
C ASN A 290 -19.58 -15.02 13.79
N ILE A 291 -18.46 -14.60 13.21
CA ILE A 291 -17.73 -15.39 12.21
C ILE A 291 -17.25 -16.70 12.85
N PRO A 292 -17.59 -17.87 12.28
CA PRO A 292 -17.13 -19.16 12.81
C PRO A 292 -15.61 -19.29 12.73
N ASP A 293 -15.03 -19.87 13.78
CA ASP A 293 -13.65 -20.32 13.76
C ASP A 293 -13.56 -21.63 12.98
N PRO A 294 -12.88 -21.67 11.82
CA PRO A 294 -12.79 -22.87 10.99
C PRO A 294 -12.07 -24.05 11.68
N PHE A 295 -11.35 -23.80 12.78
CA PHE A 295 -10.64 -24.83 13.53
C PHE A 295 -11.34 -25.25 14.83
N MET A 296 -12.39 -24.53 15.25
CA MET A 296 -13.13 -24.80 16.50
C MET A 296 -12.22 -24.84 17.75
N GLU A 297 -11.15 -24.06 17.77
CA GLU A 297 -10.16 -24.01 18.86
C GLU A 297 -10.42 -22.85 19.83
N THR A 298 -11.19 -21.85 19.39
CA THR A 298 -11.62 -20.72 20.20
C THR A 298 -12.74 -21.10 21.18
N PRO A 299 -12.84 -20.49 22.38
CA PRO A 299 -13.77 -20.93 23.43
C PRO A 299 -15.26 -20.97 23.06
N ASN A 300 -15.69 -20.13 22.12
CA ASN A 300 -17.05 -20.03 21.62
C ASN A 300 -17.21 -20.55 20.17
N GLY A 301 -16.16 -21.17 19.60
CA GLY A 301 -16.13 -21.60 18.21
C GLY A 301 -16.27 -20.47 17.19
N LYS A 302 -15.95 -19.23 17.60
CA LYS A 302 -16.02 -18.02 16.78
C LYS A 302 -14.66 -17.33 16.77
N VAL A 303 -14.35 -16.64 15.67
CA VAL A 303 -13.11 -15.86 15.55
C VAL A 303 -13.03 -14.84 16.69
N THR A 304 -11.96 -14.92 17.49
CA THR A 304 -11.74 -14.00 18.60
C THR A 304 -11.33 -12.62 18.08
N TYR A 305 -12.02 -11.58 18.56
CA TYR A 305 -11.66 -10.18 18.33
C TYR A 305 -11.37 -9.49 19.66
N THR A 306 -10.12 -9.09 19.90
CA THR A 306 -9.71 -8.39 21.13
C THR A 306 -9.55 -6.88 20.94
N GLY A 307 -9.45 -6.40 19.69
CA GLY A 307 -9.07 -5.02 19.40
C GLY A 307 -7.63 -4.69 19.81
N LEU A 308 -6.77 -5.69 20.04
CA LEU A 308 -5.39 -5.50 20.49
C LEU A 308 -4.57 -4.73 19.45
N LYS A 309 -4.01 -3.60 19.86
CA LYS A 309 -3.09 -2.77 19.09
C LYS A 309 -1.88 -2.37 19.93
N SER A 310 -0.77 -2.02 19.27
CA SER A 310 0.40 -1.51 19.97
C SER A 310 0.16 -0.08 20.48
N THR A 311 0.71 0.21 21.66
CA THR A 311 0.58 1.51 22.33
C THR A 311 1.72 2.44 21.93
N ARG A 312 1.43 3.73 21.74
CA ARG A 312 2.45 4.73 21.40
C ARG A 312 2.60 5.76 22.48
N TYR A 313 3.65 5.58 23.27
CA TYR A 313 4.02 6.52 24.31
C TYR A 313 4.76 7.71 23.72
N ARG A 314 4.44 8.90 24.23
CA ARG A 314 5.38 10.01 24.25
C ARG A 314 6.39 9.69 25.34
N TYR A 315 7.42 8.93 25.00
CA TYR A 315 8.48 8.51 25.93
C TYR A 315 9.07 9.69 26.70
N VAL A 316 9.26 9.52 28.01
CA VAL A 316 10.01 10.46 28.86
C VAL A 316 11.49 10.13 28.74
N LEU A 317 12.19 10.80 27.81
CA LEU A 317 13.61 10.56 27.51
C LEU A 317 14.58 11.45 28.31
N GLY A 318 14.06 12.14 29.33
CA GLY A 318 14.79 13.08 30.18
C GLY A 318 14.56 14.55 29.84
N GLU A 319 14.61 15.43 30.83
CA GLU A 319 14.26 16.86 30.70
C GLU A 319 15.11 17.60 29.65
N SER A 320 16.41 17.30 29.59
CA SER A 320 17.32 17.93 28.65
C SER A 320 17.12 17.48 27.19
N PHE A 321 16.46 16.34 26.93
CA PHE A 321 16.34 15.77 25.59
C PHE A 321 15.73 16.76 24.59
N TYR A 322 14.72 17.52 25.01
CA TYR A 322 14.01 18.46 24.13
C TYR A 322 14.82 19.73 23.82
N THR A 323 15.94 19.95 24.51
CA THR A 323 16.89 21.03 24.22
C THR A 323 18.15 20.53 23.51
N SER A 324 18.66 19.35 23.89
CA SER A 324 19.95 18.84 23.41
C SER A 324 19.84 17.77 22.32
N GLY A 325 18.67 17.14 22.15
CA GLY A 325 18.48 15.94 21.33
C GLY A 325 19.11 14.67 21.92
N ILE A 326 19.72 14.75 23.11
CA ILE A 326 20.44 13.63 23.75
C ILE A 326 19.59 13.08 24.90
N PRO A 327 19.10 11.83 24.81
CA PRO A 327 18.30 11.26 25.88
C PRO A 327 19.18 10.94 27.09
N SER A 328 18.73 11.34 28.29
CA SER A 328 19.36 10.95 29.56
C SER A 328 18.67 9.75 30.21
N ILE A 329 17.47 9.40 29.74
CA ILE A 329 16.73 8.18 30.08
C ILE A 329 16.59 7.38 28.78
N PHE A 330 17.37 6.31 28.64
CA PHE A 330 17.33 5.41 27.48
C PHE A 330 17.89 4.03 27.88
N PRO A 331 17.14 2.92 27.70
CA PRO A 331 15.80 2.83 27.11
C PRO A 331 14.72 3.49 27.99
N PRO A 332 13.47 3.60 27.50
CA PRO A 332 12.32 3.97 28.34
C PRO A 332 12.21 3.10 29.61
N VAL A 333 11.55 3.65 30.63
CA VAL A 333 11.52 3.07 31.98
C VAL A 333 10.73 1.76 31.98
N ILE A 334 11.37 0.69 32.45
CA ILE A 334 10.80 -0.67 32.57
C ILE A 334 10.22 -0.94 33.97
N THR A 335 10.31 0.02 34.90
CA THR A 335 9.76 -0.15 36.26
C THR A 335 8.23 -0.04 36.22
N PRO A 336 7.49 -1.01 36.80
CA PRO A 336 6.03 -0.93 36.88
C PRO A 336 5.54 0.32 37.62
N PRO A 337 4.41 0.93 37.20
CA PRO A 337 3.57 0.54 36.07
C PRO A 337 4.16 0.98 34.72
N ILE A 338 4.45 0.02 33.84
CA ILE A 338 5.00 0.27 32.48
C ILE A 338 3.90 0.83 31.57
N GLU A 339 2.71 0.21 31.60
CA GLU A 339 1.51 0.60 30.86
C GLU A 339 0.42 1.10 31.83
N ILE A 340 -0.46 2.00 31.36
CA ILE A 340 -1.58 2.54 32.16
C ILE A 340 -2.75 1.56 32.11
N ASN A 341 -3.30 1.16 33.27
CA ASN A 341 -4.64 0.58 33.33
C ASN A 341 -5.66 1.68 32.97
N THR A 342 -6.40 1.47 31.88
CA THR A 342 -7.34 2.42 31.26
C THR A 342 -8.50 2.89 32.16
N ALA A 343 -8.63 2.37 33.38
CA ALA A 343 -9.68 2.73 34.32
C ALA A 343 -9.40 4.00 35.17
N VAL A 344 -8.18 4.58 35.17
CA VAL A 344 -7.83 5.73 36.03
C VAL A 344 -6.84 6.68 35.31
N PRO A 345 -6.95 8.02 35.44
CA PRO A 345 -5.96 8.96 34.90
C PRO A 345 -4.69 8.95 35.78
N ILE A 346 -3.85 7.93 35.63
CA ILE A 346 -2.49 7.90 36.16
C ILE A 346 -1.55 7.88 34.96
N VAL A 347 -0.70 8.90 34.85
CA VAL A 347 0.30 9.04 33.78
C VAL A 347 1.29 7.86 33.88
N SER A 348 1.50 7.11 32.79
CA SER A 348 2.56 6.07 32.74
C SER A 348 3.91 6.72 33.04
N VAL A 349 4.84 5.97 33.64
CA VAL A 349 6.24 6.42 33.80
C VAL A 349 6.89 6.76 32.45
N ASN A 350 6.37 6.20 31.36
CA ASN A 350 6.79 6.45 30.00
C ASN A 350 6.04 7.60 29.31
N GLY A 351 5.13 8.29 29.99
CA GLY A 351 4.43 9.48 29.48
C GLY A 351 3.04 9.21 28.86
N PRO A 352 2.39 10.25 28.31
CA PRO A 352 1.07 10.12 27.71
C PRO A 352 1.09 9.29 26.42
N ILE A 353 -0.09 8.84 25.98
CA ILE A 353 -0.25 8.00 24.79
C ILE A 353 -0.82 8.84 23.64
N TYR A 354 -0.22 8.75 22.46
CA TYR A 354 -0.82 9.29 21.25
C TYR A 354 -2.03 8.44 20.84
N PRO A 355 -3.21 9.04 20.65
CA PRO A 355 -4.37 8.33 20.11
C PRO A 355 -4.02 7.68 18.77
N SER A 356 -4.42 6.42 18.62
CA SER A 356 -4.25 5.70 17.35
C SER A 356 -5.50 4.91 17.01
N PHE A 357 -5.76 4.88 15.71
CA PHE A 357 -6.97 4.39 15.11
C PHE A 357 -6.65 3.26 14.13
N VAL A 358 -7.69 2.53 13.74
CA VAL A 358 -7.61 1.38 12.82
C VAL A 358 -8.72 1.50 11.76
N PRO A 359 -8.58 0.85 10.60
CA PRO A 359 -9.62 0.86 9.57
C PRO A 359 -10.91 0.22 10.08
N THR A 360 -12.05 0.70 9.59
CA THR A 360 -13.35 0.02 9.75
C THR A 360 -13.50 -1.10 8.72
N THR A 361 -14.35 -2.08 9.03
CA THR A 361 -14.64 -3.21 8.15
C THR A 361 -16.08 -3.22 7.64
N ASP A 362 -16.31 -3.91 6.52
CA ASP A 362 -17.65 -4.27 6.05
C ASP A 362 -18.22 -5.46 6.85
N SER A 363 -19.43 -5.90 6.49
CA SER A 363 -20.10 -7.05 7.12
C SER A 363 -19.36 -8.38 6.93
N ASP A 364 -18.39 -8.43 6.02
CA ASP A 364 -17.53 -9.59 5.82
C ASP A 364 -16.25 -9.49 6.64
N GLY A 365 -16.06 -8.43 7.43
CA GLY A 365 -14.84 -8.21 8.20
C GLY A 365 -13.64 -7.76 7.35
N ASN A 366 -13.87 -7.31 6.11
CA ASN A 366 -12.82 -6.76 5.24
C ASN A 366 -12.76 -5.23 5.35
N ASP A 367 -11.57 -4.65 5.33
CA ASP A 367 -11.39 -3.19 5.43
C ASP A 367 -12.05 -2.47 4.24
N ILE A 368 -12.75 -1.36 4.52
CA ILE A 368 -13.51 -0.61 3.49
C ILE A 368 -12.73 0.54 2.85
N ALA A 369 -11.64 0.98 3.48
CA ALA A 369 -10.81 2.09 3.03
C ALA A 369 -9.63 1.61 2.16
N GLY A 370 -9.02 2.54 1.42
CA GLY A 370 -7.73 2.31 0.76
C GLY A 370 -7.78 1.61 -0.58
N LEU A 371 -6.67 0.98 -0.94
CA LEU A 371 -6.51 0.15 -2.13
C LEU A 371 -6.98 -1.28 -1.83
N ARG A 372 -8.21 -1.58 -2.25
CA ARG A 372 -8.76 -2.95 -2.23
C ARG A 372 -8.23 -3.71 -3.43
N LEU A 373 -7.45 -4.76 -3.17
CA LEU A 373 -7.10 -5.75 -4.20
C LEU A 373 -8.37 -6.42 -4.76
N ALA A 374 -8.26 -7.05 -5.93
CA ALA A 374 -9.36 -7.80 -6.51
C ALA A 374 -9.88 -8.90 -5.56
N ASP A 375 -9.00 -9.53 -4.76
CA ASP A 375 -9.38 -10.48 -3.70
C ASP A 375 -10.28 -9.86 -2.62
N VAL A 376 -10.12 -8.57 -2.32
CA VAL A 376 -10.90 -7.87 -1.28
C VAL A 376 -12.16 -7.22 -1.87
N THR A 377 -12.13 -6.89 -3.16
CA THR A 377 -13.27 -6.36 -3.92
C THR A 377 -14.26 -7.47 -4.30
N VAL A 378 -13.74 -8.66 -4.61
CA VAL A 378 -14.52 -9.85 -4.98
C VAL A 378 -14.17 -10.99 -4.00
N PRO A 379 -14.55 -10.85 -2.71
CA PRO A 379 -14.02 -11.70 -1.65
C PRO A 379 -14.53 -13.14 -1.71
N LEU A 380 -13.63 -14.04 -1.33
CA LEU A 380 -13.90 -15.46 -1.05
C LEU A 380 -13.65 -15.80 0.43
N ALA A 381 -13.24 -14.81 1.22
CA ALA A 381 -12.87 -14.92 2.62
C ALA A 381 -12.95 -13.56 3.31
N THR A 382 -12.87 -13.58 4.63
CA THR A 382 -12.43 -12.43 5.42
C THR A 382 -10.91 -12.39 5.43
N TYR A 383 -10.37 -11.22 5.12
CA TYR A 383 -8.95 -10.90 5.17
C TYR A 383 -8.75 -9.80 6.21
N THR A 384 -7.80 -9.98 7.12
CA THR A 384 -7.47 -8.97 8.13
C THR A 384 -5.99 -8.64 8.11
N GLY A 385 -5.64 -7.43 8.56
CA GLY A 385 -4.24 -7.04 8.84
C GLY A 385 -3.73 -7.47 10.21
N TRP A 386 -4.59 -7.98 11.09
CA TRP A 386 -4.28 -8.39 12.45
C TRP A 386 -4.65 -9.86 12.66
N GLY A 387 -3.94 -10.54 13.55
CA GLY A 387 -4.21 -11.92 13.93
C GLY A 387 -3.81 -12.15 15.37
N LEU A 388 -4.31 -13.23 15.96
CA LEU A 388 -4.00 -13.62 17.33
C LEU A 388 -3.19 -14.92 17.35
N ARG A 389 -2.33 -15.08 18.34
CA ARG A 389 -1.58 -16.33 18.58
C ARG A 389 -2.49 -17.43 19.08
N SER A 390 -2.11 -18.68 18.84
CA SER A 390 -2.76 -19.88 19.37
C SER A 390 -1.99 -20.49 20.55
N GLY A 391 -2.56 -21.51 21.17
CA GLY A 391 -1.90 -22.27 22.24
C GLY A 391 -1.72 -21.46 23.53
N VAL A 392 -0.55 -21.60 24.16
CA VAL A 392 -0.24 -20.97 25.47
C VAL A 392 -0.16 -19.44 25.41
N TRP A 393 -0.04 -18.85 24.22
CA TRP A 393 -0.05 -17.40 23.99
C TRP A 393 -1.38 -16.93 23.38
N ALA A 394 -2.46 -17.69 23.57
CA ALA A 394 -3.73 -17.38 22.96
C ALA A 394 -4.18 -15.95 23.26
N ASN A 395 -4.68 -15.26 22.23
CA ASN A 395 -5.23 -13.91 22.28
C ASN A 395 -4.20 -12.76 22.35
N ASP A 396 -2.91 -13.06 22.40
CA ASP A 396 -1.88 -12.09 22.06
C ASP A 396 -1.82 -11.80 20.56
N GLY A 397 -1.21 -10.67 20.19
CA GLY A 397 -0.98 -10.33 18.80
C GLY A 397 -0.07 -11.35 18.10
N CYS A 398 -0.50 -11.85 16.94
CA CYS A 398 0.34 -12.61 16.02
C CYS A 398 1.23 -11.68 15.14
N GLU A 399 1.63 -10.56 15.74
CA GLU A 399 2.54 -9.50 15.27
C GLU A 399 2.42 -9.11 13.80
N SER A 400 3.06 -9.84 12.89
CA SER A 400 3.09 -9.55 11.44
C SER A 400 1.96 -10.23 10.65
N SER A 401 1.28 -11.19 11.28
CA SER A 401 0.29 -12.02 10.60
C SER A 401 -1.10 -11.41 10.69
N GLY A 402 -1.79 -11.45 9.56
CA GLY A 402 -3.21 -11.26 9.43
C GLY A 402 -3.91 -12.60 9.30
N GLN A 403 -5.22 -12.56 9.09
CA GLN A 403 -6.04 -13.76 9.02
C GLN A 403 -6.65 -13.94 7.64
N PHE A 404 -6.74 -15.19 7.22
CA PHE A 404 -7.57 -15.66 6.12
C PHE A 404 -8.64 -16.58 6.69
N ILE A 405 -9.88 -16.11 6.74
CA ILE A 405 -11.01 -16.88 7.26
C ILE A 405 -11.99 -17.14 6.11
N PRO A 406 -11.95 -18.33 5.50
CA PRO A 406 -12.73 -18.62 4.31
C PRO A 406 -14.23 -18.45 4.53
N PHE A 407 -14.96 -18.04 3.48
CA PHE A 407 -16.42 -18.15 3.48
C PHE A 407 -16.83 -19.62 3.38
N ALA A 408 -18.00 -19.94 3.97
CA ALA A 408 -18.69 -21.19 3.72
C ALA A 408 -18.89 -21.40 2.19
N THR A 409 -18.83 -22.63 1.71
CA THR A 409 -18.90 -22.91 0.27
C THR A 409 -20.32 -22.80 -0.28
N ASN A 410 -21.32 -23.15 0.53
CA ASN A 410 -22.74 -23.12 0.15
C ASN A 410 -23.67 -22.79 1.33
N ALA A 411 -24.96 -22.57 1.03
CA ALA A 411 -25.97 -22.20 2.02
C ALA A 411 -26.10 -23.22 3.17
N THR A 412 -25.96 -24.52 2.88
CA THR A 412 -26.04 -25.59 3.88
C THR A 412 -24.90 -25.51 4.89
N THR A 413 -23.66 -25.40 4.41
CA THR A 413 -22.47 -25.26 5.27
C THR A 413 -22.47 -23.95 6.05
N ARG A 414 -22.95 -22.86 5.44
CA ARG A 414 -23.15 -21.57 6.12
C ARG A 414 -24.15 -21.68 7.27
N ALA A 415 -25.32 -22.29 7.01
CA ALA A 415 -26.36 -22.46 8.02
C ALA A 415 -25.90 -23.35 9.18
N ALA A 416 -25.15 -24.42 8.88
CA ALA A 416 -24.63 -25.34 9.89
C ALA A 416 -23.61 -24.69 10.83
N SER A 417 -22.75 -23.79 10.33
CA SER A 417 -21.76 -23.08 11.16
C SER A 417 -22.31 -21.78 11.80
N GLY A 418 -23.51 -21.35 11.38
CA GLY A 418 -24.08 -20.06 11.77
C GLY A 418 -23.23 -18.88 11.28
N ASP A 419 -22.62 -19.01 10.11
CA ASP A 419 -21.82 -17.94 9.50
C ASP A 419 -22.73 -16.81 9.02
N PRO A 420 -22.56 -15.57 9.49
CA PRO A 420 -23.39 -14.44 9.03
C PRO A 420 -23.09 -14.05 7.58
N ARG A 421 -21.93 -14.41 7.05
CA ARG A 421 -21.47 -14.02 5.72
C ARG A 421 -22.16 -14.89 4.67
N PRO A 422 -22.68 -14.34 3.57
CA PRO A 422 -23.12 -15.13 2.42
C PRO A 422 -22.04 -16.14 1.99
N SER A 423 -22.46 -17.38 1.70
CA SER A 423 -21.55 -18.41 1.19
C SER A 423 -21.03 -18.06 -0.20
N VAL A 424 -19.95 -18.71 -0.64
CA VAL A 424 -19.38 -18.52 -1.98
C VAL A 424 -20.43 -18.71 -3.07
N ALA A 425 -21.23 -19.79 -3.01
CA ALA A 425 -22.27 -20.07 -4.00
C ALA A 425 -23.45 -19.08 -3.97
N GLU A 426 -23.73 -18.43 -2.83
CA GLU A 426 -24.77 -17.40 -2.73
C GLU A 426 -24.30 -16.05 -3.28
N ARG A 427 -23.00 -15.76 -3.19
CA ARG A 427 -22.38 -14.55 -3.77
C ARG A 427 -22.20 -14.66 -5.26
N TYR A 428 -21.74 -15.82 -5.72
CA TYR A 428 -21.37 -16.07 -7.10
C TYR A 428 -22.16 -17.27 -7.61
N PRO A 429 -23.34 -17.05 -8.23
CA PRO A 429 -24.19 -18.16 -8.70
C PRO A 429 -23.51 -19.04 -9.76
N THR A 430 -22.56 -18.47 -10.51
CA THR A 430 -21.77 -19.17 -11.53
C THR A 430 -20.32 -18.68 -11.53
N PHE A 431 -19.43 -19.48 -12.08
CA PHE A 431 -18.04 -19.09 -12.27
C PHE A 431 -17.89 -17.90 -13.20
N ASP A 432 -18.70 -17.81 -14.26
CA ASP A 432 -18.69 -16.65 -15.15
C ASP A 432 -19.07 -15.35 -14.43
N ALA A 433 -20.00 -15.42 -13.47
CA ALA A 433 -20.38 -14.26 -12.65
C ALA A 433 -19.22 -13.80 -11.75
N TYR A 434 -18.49 -14.74 -11.15
CA TYR A 434 -17.26 -14.45 -10.38
C TYR A 434 -16.16 -13.88 -11.29
N ASP A 435 -15.87 -14.54 -12.41
CA ASP A 435 -14.81 -14.16 -13.35
C ASP A 435 -15.04 -12.76 -13.93
N ASN A 436 -16.29 -12.41 -14.26
CA ASN A 436 -16.65 -11.08 -14.74
C ASN A 436 -16.46 -10.00 -13.66
N GLN A 437 -16.80 -10.30 -12.40
CA GLN A 437 -16.56 -9.37 -11.28
C GLN A 437 -15.05 -9.18 -11.05
N VAL A 438 -14.25 -10.27 -11.07
CA VAL A 438 -12.80 -10.20 -10.95
C VAL A 438 -12.19 -9.35 -12.07
N LYS A 439 -12.55 -9.60 -13.33
CA LYS A 439 -12.09 -8.80 -14.47
C LYS A 439 -12.47 -7.33 -14.31
N SER A 440 -13.69 -7.03 -13.86
CA SER A 440 -14.15 -5.66 -13.61
C SER A 440 -13.33 -4.96 -12.54
N ALA A 441 -13.07 -5.63 -11.40
CA ALA A 441 -12.25 -5.10 -10.33
C ALA A 441 -10.81 -4.80 -10.81
N MET A 442 -10.21 -5.73 -11.55
CA MET A 442 -8.86 -5.55 -12.11
C MET A 442 -8.79 -4.45 -13.19
N ASN A 443 -9.81 -4.33 -14.05
CA ASN A 443 -9.91 -3.21 -15.00
C ASN A 443 -9.97 -1.86 -14.27
N THR A 444 -10.72 -1.78 -13.18
CA THR A 444 -10.78 -0.57 -12.34
C THR A 444 -9.41 -0.24 -11.77
N MET A 445 -8.69 -1.23 -11.21
CA MET A 445 -7.33 -1.01 -10.71
C MET A 445 -6.36 -0.53 -11.79
N ILE A 446 -6.49 -1.04 -13.03
CA ILE A 446 -5.68 -0.62 -14.19
C ILE A 446 -5.99 0.82 -14.60
N GLN A 447 -7.26 1.19 -14.69
CA GLN A 447 -7.70 2.56 -14.98
C GLN A 447 -7.24 3.54 -13.90
N ASP A 448 -7.25 3.07 -12.65
CA ASP A 448 -6.73 3.78 -11.49
C ASP A 448 -5.21 3.81 -11.42
N ARG A 449 -4.49 3.19 -12.36
CA ARG A 449 -3.01 3.13 -12.40
C ARG A 449 -2.39 2.44 -11.18
N THR A 450 -3.11 1.51 -10.57
CA THR A 450 -2.70 0.73 -9.40
C THR A 450 -2.45 -0.75 -9.72
N LEU A 451 -2.67 -1.15 -10.98
CA LEU A 451 -2.30 -2.44 -11.53
C LEU A 451 -1.77 -2.23 -12.96
N LEU A 452 -0.72 -2.95 -13.33
CA LEU A 452 -0.21 -2.95 -14.71
C LEU A 452 -1.00 -3.95 -15.57
N CYS A 453 -1.26 -3.60 -16.83
CA CYS A 453 -1.87 -4.55 -17.77
C CYS A 453 -1.02 -5.82 -17.93
N GLU A 454 0.31 -5.68 -17.86
CA GLU A 454 1.29 -6.78 -17.97
C GLU A 454 1.16 -7.80 -16.83
N ASP A 455 0.79 -7.36 -15.63
CA ASP A 455 0.59 -8.24 -14.47
C ASP A 455 -0.82 -8.89 -14.47
N GLY A 456 -1.73 -8.39 -15.30
CA GLY A 456 -3.15 -8.77 -15.30
C GLY A 456 -3.40 -10.25 -15.64
N SER A 457 -2.65 -10.83 -16.58
CA SER A 457 -2.86 -12.23 -16.99
C SER A 457 -2.53 -13.22 -15.88
N SER A 458 -1.38 -13.04 -15.21
CA SER A 458 -0.97 -13.88 -14.07
C SER A 458 -1.92 -13.72 -12.89
N GLU A 459 -2.36 -12.49 -12.62
CA GLU A 459 -3.22 -12.21 -11.47
C GLU A 459 -4.65 -12.74 -11.69
N LEU A 460 -5.19 -12.61 -12.90
CA LEU A 460 -6.48 -13.20 -13.26
C LEU A 460 -6.44 -14.73 -13.16
N ALA A 461 -5.35 -15.36 -13.61
CA ALA A 461 -5.17 -16.80 -13.47
C ALA A 461 -5.14 -17.24 -12.00
N ARG A 462 -4.42 -16.51 -11.13
CA ARG A 462 -4.37 -16.75 -9.69
C ARG A 462 -5.77 -16.65 -9.05
N LEU A 463 -6.52 -15.60 -9.36
CA LEU A 463 -7.86 -15.37 -8.82
C LEU A 463 -8.89 -16.39 -9.32
N ARG A 464 -8.78 -16.83 -10.58
CA ARG A 464 -9.57 -17.97 -11.09
C ARG A 464 -9.26 -19.25 -10.32
N GLN A 465 -7.98 -19.56 -10.11
CA GLN A 465 -7.61 -20.73 -9.33
C GLN A 465 -8.13 -20.65 -7.88
N ALA A 466 -8.08 -19.48 -7.26
CA ALA A 466 -8.67 -19.25 -5.95
C ALA A 466 -10.19 -19.51 -5.96
N GLY A 467 -10.92 -19.02 -6.97
CA GLY A 467 -12.35 -19.30 -7.14
C GLY A 467 -12.66 -20.79 -7.25
N VAL A 468 -11.87 -21.54 -8.03
CA VAL A 468 -12.00 -23.01 -8.15
C VAL A 468 -11.79 -23.68 -6.79
N THR A 469 -10.68 -23.35 -6.12
CA THR A 469 -10.33 -23.92 -4.81
C THR A 469 -11.37 -23.59 -3.74
N ARG A 470 -12.02 -22.43 -3.82
CA ARG A 470 -13.04 -21.98 -2.86
C ARG A 470 -14.46 -22.44 -3.20
N GLY A 471 -14.63 -23.21 -4.27
CA GLY A 471 -15.90 -23.83 -4.61
C GLY A 471 -16.90 -22.89 -5.28
N VAL A 472 -16.43 -21.91 -6.06
CA VAL A 472 -17.31 -21.14 -6.95
C VAL A 472 -17.99 -22.13 -7.92
N PRO A 473 -19.33 -22.14 -8.04
CA PRO A 473 -20.06 -23.13 -8.83
C PRO A 473 -19.71 -23.12 -10.32
N ASN A 474 -19.71 -24.31 -10.94
CA ASN A 474 -19.60 -24.51 -12.39
C ASN A 474 -18.34 -23.89 -13.05
N PRO A 475 -17.12 -24.20 -12.57
CA PRO A 475 -15.91 -23.75 -13.25
C PRO A 475 -15.83 -24.34 -14.67
N PRO A 476 -15.45 -23.55 -15.69
CA PRO A 476 -15.28 -24.08 -17.04
C PRO A 476 -14.04 -24.99 -17.10
N ALA A 477 -14.03 -25.95 -18.04
CA ALA A 477 -12.87 -26.82 -18.26
C ALA A 477 -11.63 -26.04 -18.72
N SER A 478 -11.83 -24.92 -19.40
CA SER A 478 -10.79 -23.97 -19.80
C SER A 478 -11.32 -22.55 -19.76
N PHE A 479 -10.46 -21.60 -19.41
CA PHE A 479 -10.83 -20.19 -19.34
C PHE A 479 -10.62 -19.49 -20.68
N ALA A 480 -11.59 -18.68 -21.09
CA ALA A 480 -11.41 -17.82 -22.25
C ALA A 480 -10.23 -16.84 -22.01
N PRO A 481 -9.36 -16.64 -23.01
CA PRO A 481 -8.29 -15.66 -22.93
C PRO A 481 -8.87 -14.26 -22.77
N TYR A 482 -8.14 -13.38 -22.07
CA TYR A 482 -8.58 -12.03 -21.79
C TYR A 482 -7.38 -11.08 -21.87
N SER A 483 -7.52 -9.98 -22.60
CA SER A 483 -6.53 -8.90 -22.65
C SER A 483 -7.07 -7.68 -21.94
N PHE A 484 -6.41 -7.32 -20.84
CA PHE A 484 -6.68 -6.09 -20.13
C PHE A 484 -6.33 -4.85 -20.96
N ALA A 485 -5.27 -4.91 -21.77
CA ALA A 485 -4.86 -3.79 -22.62
C ALA A 485 -5.91 -3.51 -23.70
N LEU A 486 -6.43 -4.56 -24.36
CA LEU A 486 -7.52 -4.42 -25.32
C LEU A 486 -8.84 -4.01 -24.65
N ALA A 487 -9.13 -4.48 -23.44
CA ALA A 487 -10.33 -4.08 -22.71
C ALA A 487 -10.32 -2.60 -22.33
N ASN A 488 -9.15 -2.05 -21.95
CA ASN A 488 -9.00 -0.67 -21.50
C ASN A 488 -8.56 0.30 -22.60
N SER A 489 -8.48 -0.13 -23.86
CA SER A 489 -8.18 0.75 -24.99
C SER A 489 -9.43 1.22 -25.72
N SER A 490 -9.35 2.45 -26.22
CA SER A 490 -10.36 3.12 -27.04
C SER A 490 -9.69 3.77 -28.25
N VAL A 491 -10.48 4.03 -29.30
CA VAL A 491 -10.03 4.69 -30.53
C VAL A 491 -10.87 5.92 -30.78
N ALA A 492 -10.24 6.99 -31.26
CA ALA A 492 -10.89 8.24 -31.61
C ALA A 492 -10.39 8.73 -32.97
N SER A 493 -11.18 9.59 -33.62
CA SER A 493 -10.80 10.30 -34.83
C SER A 493 -10.54 11.78 -34.52
N SER A 494 -9.66 12.41 -35.31
CA SER A 494 -9.37 13.85 -35.21
C SER A 494 -10.60 14.72 -35.47
N GLN A 495 -11.59 14.16 -36.15
CA GLN A 495 -12.89 14.77 -36.40
C GLN A 495 -13.97 13.68 -36.43
N SER A 496 -15.02 13.86 -35.65
CA SER A 496 -16.20 12.99 -35.66
C SER A 496 -17.20 13.38 -36.75
N THR A 497 -17.02 14.54 -37.36
CA THR A 497 -17.95 15.12 -38.35
C THR A 497 -17.18 15.85 -39.45
N LEU A 498 -17.52 15.63 -40.71
CA LEU A 498 -16.94 16.31 -41.87
C LEU A 498 -17.90 17.39 -42.36
N SER A 499 -17.51 18.65 -42.29
CA SER A 499 -18.30 19.81 -42.73
C SER A 499 -17.38 20.87 -43.33
N PRO A 500 -17.81 21.59 -44.39
CA PRO A 500 -19.08 21.46 -45.11
C PRO A 500 -19.15 20.20 -45.99
N SER A 501 -20.36 19.78 -46.38
CA SER A 501 -20.58 18.64 -47.29
C SER A 501 -20.32 19.04 -48.75
N ASP A 502 -19.08 19.40 -49.07
CA ASP A 502 -18.65 19.95 -50.37
C ASP A 502 -18.09 18.90 -51.35
N GLY A 503 -18.11 17.62 -50.96
CA GLY A 503 -17.64 16.49 -51.74
C GLY A 503 -16.12 16.34 -51.84
N ARG A 504 -15.34 17.14 -51.10
CA ARG A 504 -13.89 17.00 -51.03
C ARG A 504 -13.48 15.81 -50.16
N MET A 505 -12.29 15.29 -50.44
CA MET A 505 -11.64 14.30 -49.57
C MET A 505 -11.00 15.02 -48.39
N VAL A 506 -11.43 14.69 -47.18
CA VAL A 506 -10.95 15.31 -45.94
C VAL A 506 -10.06 14.31 -45.19
N PRO A 507 -8.83 14.69 -44.80
CA PRO A 507 -7.95 13.83 -44.02
C PRO A 507 -8.48 13.64 -42.60
N VAL A 508 -8.54 12.39 -42.14
CA VAL A 508 -8.90 11.99 -40.79
C VAL A 508 -7.75 11.21 -40.19
N SER A 509 -7.18 11.73 -39.10
CA SER A 509 -6.21 11.00 -38.29
C SER A 509 -6.92 10.25 -37.18
N LEU A 510 -6.37 9.11 -36.78
CA LEU A 510 -6.89 8.26 -35.72
C LEU A 510 -5.91 8.25 -34.55
N SER A 511 -6.43 8.16 -33.34
CA SER A 511 -5.64 8.02 -32.12
C SER A 511 -6.17 6.85 -31.27
N VAL A 512 -5.26 6.16 -30.59
CA VAL A 512 -5.58 5.17 -29.57
C VAL A 512 -5.39 5.83 -28.21
N SER A 513 -6.33 5.63 -27.30
CA SER A 513 -6.20 6.01 -25.90
C SER A 513 -6.30 4.76 -25.03
N ALA A 514 -5.32 4.56 -24.16
CA ALA A 514 -5.29 3.50 -23.15
C ALA A 514 -4.65 4.07 -21.86
N PRO A 515 -4.93 3.48 -20.68
CA PRO A 515 -4.19 3.79 -19.47
C PRO A 515 -2.68 3.68 -19.72
N ASP A 516 -1.89 4.55 -19.08
CA ASP A 516 -0.43 4.58 -19.20
C ASP A 516 0.27 3.34 -18.60
N THR A 517 -0.52 2.45 -18.01
CA THR A 517 -0.17 1.12 -17.50
C THR A 517 -0.37 0.01 -18.54
N CYS A 518 -0.81 0.36 -19.77
CA CYS A 518 -1.17 -0.58 -20.82
C CYS A 518 -0.54 -0.21 -22.16
N ASN A 519 -0.05 -1.24 -22.87
CA ASN A 519 0.54 -1.12 -24.19
C ASN A 519 -0.39 -1.77 -25.22
N VAL A 520 -0.84 -1.00 -26.22
CA VAL A 520 -1.70 -1.48 -27.32
C VAL A 520 -1.21 -0.92 -28.65
N ALA A 521 -1.08 -1.80 -29.65
CA ALA A 521 -0.80 -1.40 -31.03
C ALA A 521 -2.09 -1.50 -31.84
N CYS A 522 -2.42 -0.48 -32.64
CA CYS A 522 -3.58 -0.53 -33.54
C CYS A 522 -3.21 -0.10 -34.96
N ASN A 523 -3.86 -0.72 -35.94
CA ASN A 523 -3.75 -0.36 -37.35
C ASN A 523 -5.15 -0.32 -37.99
N LEU A 524 -5.45 0.72 -38.76
CA LEU A 524 -6.66 0.84 -39.58
C LEU A 524 -6.62 -0.21 -40.69
N ILE A 525 -7.63 -1.08 -40.72
CA ILE A 525 -7.70 -2.19 -41.68
C ILE A 525 -8.87 -2.09 -42.66
N MET A 526 -9.91 -1.33 -42.30
CA MET A 526 -11.12 -1.25 -43.12
C MET A 526 -11.87 0.06 -42.89
N ILE A 527 -12.45 0.59 -43.95
CA ILE A 527 -13.42 1.69 -43.91
C ILE A 527 -14.68 1.19 -44.61
N SER A 528 -15.83 1.35 -43.96
CA SER A 528 -17.13 1.15 -44.59
C SER A 528 -17.97 2.41 -44.45
N GLY A 529 -18.91 2.63 -45.38
CA GLY A 529 -19.77 3.81 -45.37
C GLY A 529 -21.22 3.45 -45.66
N THR A 530 -22.16 4.20 -45.07
CA THR A 530 -23.57 4.14 -45.43
C THR A 530 -23.84 5.02 -46.66
N ASP A 531 -25.12 5.16 -47.06
CA ASP A 531 -25.53 6.16 -48.05
C ASP A 531 -24.85 6.00 -49.43
N GLY A 532 -24.72 4.73 -49.86
CA GLY A 532 -24.14 4.37 -51.15
C GLY A 532 -22.64 4.65 -51.28
N ALA A 533 -21.91 4.82 -50.16
CA ALA A 533 -20.47 5.03 -50.19
C ALA A 533 -19.74 3.91 -50.95
N THR A 534 -18.85 4.31 -51.84
CA THR A 534 -18.05 3.43 -52.69
C THR A 534 -16.57 3.49 -52.31
N ALA A 535 -15.74 2.65 -52.92
CA ALA A 535 -14.29 2.71 -52.73
C ALA A 535 -13.66 4.08 -53.13
N ALA A 536 -14.33 4.87 -53.97
CA ALA A 536 -13.87 6.22 -54.35
C ALA A 536 -14.15 7.29 -53.27
N ASP A 537 -14.90 6.93 -52.22
CA ASP A 537 -15.34 7.83 -51.16
C ASP A 537 -14.47 7.75 -49.90
N SER A 538 -13.48 6.85 -49.86
CA SER A 538 -12.55 6.70 -48.74
C SER A 538 -11.24 6.06 -49.18
N GLN A 539 -10.13 6.50 -48.61
CA GLN A 539 -8.81 5.89 -48.84
C GLN A 539 -8.03 5.81 -47.54
N ILE A 540 -7.48 4.64 -47.21
CA ILE A 540 -6.51 4.50 -46.11
C ILE A 540 -5.19 5.09 -46.57
N THR A 541 -4.67 6.09 -45.85
CA THR A 541 -3.44 6.80 -46.19
C THR A 541 -2.25 6.41 -45.30
N GLY A 542 -2.49 5.64 -44.24
CA GLY A 542 -1.46 5.10 -43.36
C GLY A 542 -2.07 4.30 -42.20
N PRO A 543 -1.23 3.73 -41.30
CA PRO A 543 -1.68 2.86 -40.21
C PRO A 543 -2.76 3.47 -39.31
N MET A 544 -2.74 4.78 -39.12
CA MET A 544 -3.69 5.52 -38.28
C MET A 544 -4.27 6.74 -39.01
N SER A 545 -4.41 6.66 -40.35
CA SER A 545 -4.93 7.79 -41.13
C SER A 545 -5.70 7.34 -42.37
N ALA A 546 -6.71 8.12 -42.73
CA ALA A 546 -7.48 7.96 -43.95
C ALA A 546 -7.91 9.32 -44.51
N THR A 547 -8.37 9.34 -45.76
CA THR A 547 -9.14 10.44 -46.30
C THR A 547 -10.56 9.96 -46.58
N LEU A 548 -11.56 10.78 -46.23
CA LEU A 548 -12.98 10.46 -46.35
C LEU A 548 -13.68 11.55 -47.14
N ARG A 549 -14.60 11.20 -48.04
CA ARG A 549 -15.35 12.18 -48.82
C ARG A 549 -16.42 12.85 -47.97
N ALA A 550 -16.38 14.18 -47.88
CA ALA A 550 -17.43 14.99 -47.26
C ALA A 550 -18.61 15.19 -48.24
N SER A 551 -19.24 14.11 -48.70
CA SER A 551 -20.49 14.17 -49.47
C SER A 551 -21.54 13.19 -48.94
N GLN A 552 -22.78 13.47 -49.29
CA GLN A 552 -23.95 12.64 -49.03
C GLN A 552 -24.82 12.56 -50.30
N SER A 553 -25.52 11.45 -50.51
CA SER A 553 -26.28 11.14 -51.73
C SER A 553 -27.68 11.76 -51.77
N GLY A 554 -28.11 12.43 -50.70
CA GLY A 554 -29.45 13.01 -50.54
C GLY A 554 -30.52 12.01 -50.13
N ASN A 555 -30.22 10.70 -50.16
CA ASN A 555 -31.23 9.63 -50.04
C ASN A 555 -31.56 9.23 -48.60
N THR A 556 -30.81 9.72 -47.60
CA THR A 556 -31.01 9.38 -46.20
C THR A 556 -31.14 10.63 -45.35
N ARG A 557 -32.18 10.70 -44.50
CA ARG A 557 -32.37 11.85 -43.58
C ARG A 557 -31.21 12.01 -42.58
N SER A 558 -30.40 10.97 -42.39
CA SER A 558 -29.36 10.86 -41.36
C SER A 558 -27.96 11.30 -41.79
N GLY A 559 -27.74 11.63 -43.08
CA GLY A 559 -26.40 11.89 -43.62
C GLY A 559 -25.54 10.63 -43.83
N ARG A 560 -24.29 10.80 -44.29
CA ARG A 560 -23.35 9.68 -44.52
C ARG A 560 -22.59 9.34 -43.24
N LEU A 561 -22.46 8.05 -42.93
CA LEU A 561 -21.69 7.54 -41.80
C LEU A 561 -20.56 6.67 -42.31
N TYR A 562 -19.31 7.04 -42.03
CA TYR A 562 -18.14 6.20 -42.17
C TYR A 562 -17.86 5.45 -40.86
N LYS A 563 -17.60 4.15 -40.95
CA LYS A 563 -17.08 3.33 -39.85
C LYS A 563 -15.67 2.89 -40.20
N LEU A 564 -14.70 3.32 -39.39
CA LEU A 564 -13.29 3.02 -39.54
C LEU A 564 -12.95 1.94 -38.52
N ALA A 565 -12.56 0.75 -39.00
CA ALA A 565 -12.24 -0.41 -38.17
C ALA A 565 -10.72 -0.59 -38.05
N LEU A 566 -10.23 -0.60 -36.82
CA LEU A 566 -8.83 -0.78 -36.47
C LEU A 566 -8.63 -2.17 -35.86
N GLN A 567 -7.64 -2.90 -36.35
CA GLN A 567 -7.13 -4.08 -35.69
C GLN A 567 -6.18 -3.63 -34.58
N CYS A 568 -6.58 -3.84 -33.33
CA CYS A 568 -5.74 -3.61 -32.16
C CYS A 568 -5.17 -4.94 -31.65
N SER A 569 -3.94 -4.94 -31.18
CA SER A 569 -3.26 -6.08 -30.58
C SER A 569 -2.59 -5.71 -29.26
N ASP A 570 -2.60 -6.66 -28.35
CA ASP A 570 -1.86 -6.62 -27.09
C ASP A 570 -0.60 -7.48 -27.26
N PRO A 571 0.61 -6.88 -27.26
CA PRO A 571 1.85 -7.61 -27.49
C PRO A 571 2.18 -8.59 -26.35
N ALA A 572 1.66 -8.38 -25.14
CA ALA A 572 1.94 -9.25 -24.00
C ALA A 572 1.16 -10.56 -24.07
N THR A 573 -0.04 -10.54 -24.64
CA THR A 573 -0.94 -11.71 -24.71
C THR A 573 -1.07 -12.29 -26.11
N ASN A 574 -0.56 -11.60 -27.14
CA ASN A 574 -0.79 -11.88 -28.56
C ASN A 574 -2.27 -11.90 -28.96
N LEU A 575 -3.16 -11.37 -28.12
CA LEU A 575 -4.58 -11.23 -28.42
C LEU A 575 -4.80 -10.02 -29.30
N SER A 576 -5.89 -10.07 -30.07
CA SER A 576 -6.25 -8.98 -30.97
C SER A 576 -7.76 -8.77 -30.98
N ALA A 577 -8.20 -7.53 -31.17
CA ALA A 577 -9.60 -7.14 -31.24
C ALA A 577 -9.81 -6.01 -32.26
N ILE A 578 -10.96 -6.03 -32.93
CA ILE A 578 -11.36 -4.93 -33.81
C ILE A 578 -12.01 -3.83 -32.96
N LYS A 579 -11.45 -2.63 -33.01
CA LYS A 579 -12.05 -1.40 -32.48
C LYS A 579 -12.60 -0.60 -33.66
N ALA A 580 -13.65 0.19 -33.46
CA ALA A 580 -14.20 1.00 -34.53
C ALA A 580 -14.55 2.40 -34.06
N VAL A 581 -14.33 3.39 -34.94
CA VAL A 581 -14.76 4.77 -34.75
C VAL A 581 -15.66 5.20 -35.91
N ALA A 582 -16.63 6.07 -35.60
CA ALA A 582 -17.58 6.61 -36.55
C ALA A 582 -17.21 8.06 -36.93
N VAL A 583 -17.31 8.39 -38.22
CA VAL A 583 -17.20 9.77 -38.72
C VAL A 583 -18.42 10.07 -39.58
N THR A 584 -19.12 11.16 -39.28
CA THR A 584 -20.38 11.54 -39.95
C THR A 584 -20.18 12.68 -40.93
N VAL A 585 -20.92 12.66 -42.05
CA VAL A 585 -21.14 13.83 -42.91
C VAL A 585 -22.57 14.27 -42.63
N PRO A 586 -22.78 15.40 -41.93
CA PRO A 586 -24.10 15.83 -41.51
C PRO A 586 -24.92 16.25 -42.73
N ASN A 587 -26.23 16.03 -42.66
CA ASN A 587 -27.16 16.56 -43.63
C ASN A 587 -27.34 18.06 -43.36
N VAL A 588 -26.70 18.90 -44.17
CA VAL A 588 -26.95 20.35 -44.15
C VAL A 588 -28.00 20.64 -45.22
N PRO A 589 -29.18 21.18 -44.86
CA PRO A 589 -30.16 21.61 -45.86
C PRO A 589 -29.50 22.62 -46.81
N ALA A 590 -29.64 22.40 -48.11
CA ALA A 590 -29.28 23.42 -49.09
C ALA A 590 -30.19 24.64 -48.83
N ASN A 591 -29.59 25.77 -48.43
CA ASN A 591 -30.25 27.07 -48.46
C ASN A 591 -30.15 27.66 -49.88
#